data_AF-W5YTT3-F1
#
_entry.id   AF-W5YTT3-F1
#
_cell.length_a   1.000
_cell.length_b   1.000
_cell.length_c   1.000
_cell.angle_alpha   90.00
_cell.angle_beta   90.00
_cell.angle_gamma   90.00
#
_symmetry.space_group_name_H-M   'P 1'
#
loop_
_entity.id
_entity.type
_entity.pdbx_description
1 polymer ?
#
loop_
_entity_poly.entity_id
_entity_poly.type
_entity_poly.pdbx_seq_one_letter_code
_entity_poly.pdbx_strand_id
1 'polypeptide(L)'
;MQTNHYIVDDEGNFRFTSVGLEEEGPLLARAGINPTSIKTYEAYIQARKTAGPYFMDYLRDETDRMLEGKPDTVEWQAIRSIAFGSDEEQKALIEKMKRKRSFKAV
;
A
#
# COMPACT_ATOMS: atom_id res chain seq x y z
N MET A 1 21.73 -11.33 -4.68
CA MET A 1 21.14 -10.11 -4.08
C MET A 1 19.98 -10.49 -3.18
N GLN A 2 19.93 -10.00 -1.94
CA GLN A 2 18.85 -10.30 -1.00
C GLN A 2 18.27 -9.01 -0.41
N THR A 3 16.95 -8.93 -0.38
CA THR A 3 16.17 -7.86 0.27
C THR A 3 15.20 -8.48 1.28
N ASN A 4 14.40 -7.66 1.96
CA ASN A 4 13.31 -8.15 2.79
C ASN A 4 12.20 -8.81 1.96
N HIS A 5 12.07 -8.46 0.68
CA HIS A 5 10.96 -8.85 -0.19
C HIS A 5 11.30 -10.03 -1.11
N TYR A 6 12.56 -10.15 -1.53
CA TYR A 6 12.95 -11.19 -2.46
C TYR A 6 14.43 -11.56 -2.36
N ILE A 7 14.75 -12.71 -2.94
CA ILE A 7 16.10 -13.25 -3.05
C ILE A 7 16.35 -13.55 -4.52
N VAL A 8 17.49 -13.07 -5.02
CA VAL A 8 18.08 -13.45 -6.30
C VAL A 8 19.39 -14.15 -6.00
N ASP A 9 19.49 -15.43 -6.35
CA ASP A 9 20.73 -16.20 -6.18
C ASP A 9 21.74 -15.92 -7.31
N ASP A 10 22.90 -16.56 -7.22
CA ASP A 10 24.01 -16.34 -8.15
C ASP A 10 23.75 -16.95 -9.54
N GLU A 11 22.75 -17.83 -9.66
CA GLU A 11 22.28 -18.41 -10.92
C GLU A 11 21.19 -17.54 -11.58
N GLY A 12 20.76 -16.47 -10.91
CA GLY A 12 19.70 -15.57 -11.37
C GLY A 12 18.28 -16.04 -11.05
N ASN A 13 18.13 -17.10 -10.24
CA ASN A 13 16.82 -17.55 -9.80
C ASN A 13 16.26 -16.54 -8.78
N PHE A 14 15.00 -16.19 -9.00
CA PHE A 14 14.25 -15.29 -8.15
C PHE A 14 13.23 -16.06 -7.33
N ARG A 15 13.11 -15.68 -6.06
CA ARG A 15 11.96 -16.05 -5.23
C ARG A 15 11.60 -14.92 -4.30
N PHE A 16 10.30 -14.74 -4.07
CA PHE A 16 9.82 -13.89 -2.98
C PHE A 16 10.16 -14.50 -1.62
N THR A 17 10.36 -13.62 -0.63
CA THR A 17 10.24 -13.97 0.77
C THR A 17 8.76 -14.02 1.16
N SER A 18 8.44 -14.51 2.35
CA SER A 18 7.07 -14.46 2.88
C SER A 18 6.54 -13.02 2.96
N VAL A 19 7.39 -12.08 3.40
CA VAL A 19 7.06 -10.65 3.48
C VAL A 19 6.79 -10.07 2.10
N GLY A 20 7.62 -10.39 1.10
CA GLY A 20 7.40 -9.93 -0.27
C GLY A 20 6.12 -10.48 -0.88
N LEU A 21 5.75 -11.73 -0.59
CA LEU A 21 4.46 -12.28 -1.02
C LEU A 21 3.27 -11.58 -0.35
N GLU A 22 3.38 -11.24 0.93
CA GLU A 22 2.33 -10.55 1.67
C GLU A 22 2.12 -9.12 1.16
N GLU A 23 3.21 -8.38 0.94
CA GLU A 23 3.16 -6.97 0.57
C GLU A 23 2.95 -6.75 -0.93
N GLU A 24 3.55 -7.56 -1.80
CA GLU A 24 3.49 -7.35 -3.25
C GLU A 24 2.52 -8.30 -3.96
N GLY A 25 2.21 -9.44 -3.33
CA GLY A 25 1.30 -10.44 -3.90
C GLY A 25 -0.07 -9.90 -4.27
N PRO A 26 -0.75 -9.10 -3.41
CA PRO A 26 -2.05 -8.53 -3.74
C PRO A 26 -2.03 -7.62 -4.97
N LEU A 27 -0.98 -6.79 -5.12
CA LEU A 27 -0.81 -5.92 -6.27
C LEU A 27 -0.60 -6.72 -7.56
N LEU A 28 0.25 -7.75 -7.51
CA LEU A 28 0.49 -8.63 -8.66
C LEU A 28 -0.75 -9.45 -9.04
N ALA A 29 -1.50 -9.93 -8.05
CA ALA A 29 -2.75 -10.67 -8.27
C ALA A 29 -3.81 -9.82 -8.98
N ARG A 30 -3.89 -8.51 -8.71
CA ARG A 30 -4.78 -7.59 -9.45
C ARG A 30 -4.46 -7.51 -10.94
N ALA A 31 -3.18 -7.63 -11.28
CA ALA A 31 -2.73 -7.69 -12.66
C ALA A 31 -2.90 -9.09 -13.28
N GLY A 32 -3.54 -10.04 -12.57
CA GLY A 32 -3.70 -11.43 -13.00
C GLY A 32 -2.42 -12.26 -12.92
N ILE A 33 -1.40 -11.78 -12.19
CA ILE A 33 -0.09 -12.42 -12.11
C ILE A 33 -0.01 -13.24 -10.83
N ASN A 34 0.31 -14.54 -10.95
CA ASN A 34 0.64 -15.36 -9.80
C ASN A 34 2.09 -15.07 -9.34
N PRO A 35 2.32 -14.52 -8.13
CA PRO A 35 3.67 -14.19 -7.67
C PRO A 35 4.59 -15.42 -7.60
N THR A 36 4.04 -16.60 -7.32
CA THR A 36 4.82 -17.84 -7.13
C THR A 36 5.32 -18.44 -8.45
N SER A 37 4.77 -18.01 -9.59
CA SER A 37 5.24 -18.41 -10.92
C SER A 37 6.43 -17.56 -11.42
N ILE A 38 6.79 -16.48 -10.73
CA ILE A 38 7.93 -15.64 -11.10
C ILE A 38 9.22 -16.32 -10.64
N LYS A 39 10.10 -16.66 -11.59
CA LYS A 39 11.35 -17.41 -11.34
C LYS A 39 12.63 -16.66 -11.65
N THR A 40 12.55 -15.49 -12.29
CA THR A 40 13.72 -14.68 -12.61
C THR A 40 13.50 -13.22 -12.19
N TYR A 41 14.59 -12.52 -11.92
CA TYR A 41 14.51 -11.10 -11.55
C TYR A 41 13.94 -10.25 -12.70
N GLU A 42 14.26 -10.60 -13.95
CA GLU A 42 13.69 -9.93 -15.11
C GLU A 42 12.16 -10.09 -15.18
N ALA A 43 11.65 -11.31 -14.97
CA ALA A 43 10.22 -11.58 -14.93
C ALA A 43 9.54 -10.81 -13.78
N TYR A 44 10.20 -10.67 -12.63
CA TYR A 44 9.73 -9.83 -11.53
C TYR A 44 9.60 -8.36 -11.94
N ILE A 45 10.59 -7.79 -12.62
CA ILE A 45 10.55 -6.39 -13.09
C ILE A 45 9.42 -6.18 -14.11
N GLN A 46 9.20 -7.13 -15.02
CA GLN A 46 8.09 -7.05 -15.96
C GLN A 46 6.74 -7.14 -15.24
N ALA A 47 6.60 -8.07 -14.29
CA ALA A 47 5.40 -8.21 -13.49
C ALA A 47 5.05 -6.92 -12.72
N ARG A 48 6.06 -6.26 -12.12
CA ARG A 48 5.92 -4.96 -11.45
C ARG A 48 5.45 -3.86 -12.40
N LYS A 49 5.99 -3.80 -13.61
CA LYS A 49 5.56 -2.83 -14.64
C LYS A 49 4.11 -3.07 -15.06
N THR A 50 3.75 -4.33 -15.30
CA THR A 50 2.38 -4.72 -15.66
C THR A 50 1.39 -4.43 -14.54
N ALA A 51 1.80 -4.56 -13.28
CA ALA A 51 0.96 -4.25 -12.13
C ALA A 51 0.87 -2.75 -11.79
N GLY A 52 1.79 -1.92 -12.31
CA GLY A 52 1.84 -0.47 -12.06
C GLY A 52 0.51 0.28 -12.22
N PRO A 53 -0.29 0.04 -13.28
CA PRO A 53 -1.60 0.68 -13.45
C PRO A 53 -2.58 0.42 -12.30
N TYR A 54 -2.45 -0.69 -11.56
CA TYR A 54 -3.32 -1.07 -10.46
C TYR A 54 -2.84 -0.55 -9.10
N PHE A 55 -1.74 0.19 -9.06
CA PHE A 55 -1.10 0.59 -7.80
C PHE A 55 -2.00 1.46 -6.93
N MET A 56 -2.71 2.43 -7.52
CA MET A 56 -3.59 3.32 -6.76
C MET A 56 -4.79 2.58 -6.17
N ASP A 57 -5.38 1.65 -6.92
CA ASP A 57 -6.48 0.82 -6.45
C ASP A 57 -6.02 -0.15 -5.35
N TYR A 58 -4.83 -0.74 -5.53
CA TYR A 58 -4.19 -1.54 -4.50
C TYR A 58 -3.97 -0.75 -3.20
N LEU A 59 -3.37 0.44 -3.28
CA LEU A 59 -3.13 1.25 -2.09
C LEU A 59 -4.42 1.65 -1.38
N ARG A 60 -5.52 1.86 -2.12
CA ARG A 60 -6.83 2.18 -1.55
C ARG A 60 -7.34 1.01 -0.72
N ASP A 61 -7.38 -0.17 -1.30
CA ASP A 61 -7.91 -1.35 -0.64
C ASP A 61 -7.01 -1.78 0.54
N GLU A 62 -5.69 -1.59 0.41
CA GLU A 62 -4.75 -1.80 1.50
C GLU A 62 -4.97 -0.80 2.65
N THR A 63 -5.24 0.46 2.32
CA THR A 63 -5.57 1.49 3.33
C THR A 63 -6.88 1.15 4.03
N ASP A 64 -7.92 0.75 3.29
CA ASP A 64 -9.19 0.34 3.88
C ASP A 64 -9.01 -0.92 4.77
N ARG A 65 -8.19 -1.90 4.36
CA ARG A 65 -7.80 -3.06 5.19
C ARG A 65 -7.10 -2.66 6.48
N MET A 66 -6.13 -1.76 6.43
CA MET A 66 -5.40 -1.28 7.61
C MET A 66 -6.31 -0.52 8.58
N LEU A 67 -7.33 0.16 8.05
CA LEU A 67 -8.30 0.93 8.82
C LEU A 67 -9.45 0.07 9.37
N GLU A 68 -9.60 -1.17 8.92
CA GLU A 68 -10.63 -2.08 9.42
C GLU A 68 -10.48 -2.30 10.94
N GLY A 69 -11.58 -2.08 11.67
CA GLY A 69 -11.60 -2.19 13.14
C GLY A 69 -10.88 -1.06 13.88
N LYS A 70 -10.31 -0.05 13.18
CA LYS A 70 -9.78 1.15 13.83
C LYS A 70 -10.93 2.07 14.24
N PRO A 71 -10.79 2.79 15.37
CA PRO A 71 -11.80 3.74 15.79
C PRO A 71 -11.91 4.88 14.77
N ASP A 72 -13.13 5.35 14.50
CA ASP A 72 -13.41 6.45 13.58
C ASP A 72 -13.01 7.80 14.20
N THR A 73 -11.71 8.02 14.37
CA THR A 73 -11.14 9.25 14.92
C THR A 73 -10.63 10.15 13.80
N VAL A 74 -10.53 11.45 14.09
CA VAL A 74 -10.00 12.46 13.15
C VAL A 74 -8.62 12.08 12.62
N GLU A 75 -7.82 11.41 13.43
CA GLU A 75 -6.47 10.96 13.11
C GLU A 75 -6.49 9.85 12.04
N TRP A 76 -7.40 8.87 12.15
CA TRP A 76 -7.58 7.83 11.14
C TRP A 76 -8.28 8.33 9.87
N GLN A 77 -9.23 9.26 10.02
CA GLN A 77 -9.85 9.98 8.88
C GLN A 77 -8.80 10.78 8.08
N ALA A 78 -7.83 11.40 8.76
CA ALA A 78 -6.75 12.13 8.12
C ALA A 78 -5.82 11.20 7.32
N ILE A 79 -5.49 10.01 7.84
CA ILE A 79 -4.67 9.02 7.12
C ILE A 79 -5.35 8.60 5.80
N ARG A 80 -6.66 8.28 5.85
CA ARG A 80 -7.44 7.96 4.66
C ARG A 80 -7.49 9.12 3.66
N SER A 81 -7.69 10.34 4.17
CA SER A 81 -7.84 11.53 3.34
C SER A 81 -6.55 11.99 2.67
N ILE A 82 -5.37 11.79 3.30
CA ILE A 82 -4.08 12.10 2.68
C ILE A 82 -3.83 11.20 1.47
N ALA A 83 -4.21 9.93 1.57
CA ALA A 83 -3.98 8.96 0.51
C ALA A 83 -5.03 9.05 -0.62
N PHE A 84 -6.30 9.33 -0.29
CA PHE A 84 -7.41 9.24 -1.27
C PHE A 84 -8.53 10.28 -1.12
N GLY A 85 -8.44 11.20 -0.16
CA GLY A 85 -9.52 12.17 0.07
C GLY A 85 -9.52 13.29 -0.96
N SER A 86 -10.71 13.80 -1.28
CA SER A 86 -10.84 14.99 -2.13
C SER A 86 -10.26 16.24 -1.46
N ASP A 87 -9.96 17.29 -2.23
CA ASP A 87 -9.53 18.58 -1.69
C ASP A 87 -10.52 19.15 -0.66
N GLU A 88 -11.81 18.87 -0.84
CA GLU A 88 -12.89 19.31 0.05
C GLU A 88 -12.88 18.52 1.37
N GLU A 89 -12.69 17.21 1.30
CA GLU A 89 -12.55 16.35 2.48
C GLU A 89 -11.30 16.72 3.29
N GLN A 90 -10.17 16.96 2.61
CA GLN A 90 -8.93 17.39 3.25
C GLN A 90 -9.10 18.74 3.96
N LYS A 91 -9.73 19.74 3.30
CA LYS A 91 -10.02 21.05 3.92
C LYS A 91 -10.92 20.91 5.15
N ALA A 92 -11.98 20.09 5.07
CA ALA A 92 -12.88 19.86 6.19
C ALA A 92 -12.16 19.20 7.38
N LEU A 93 -11.26 18.24 7.12
CA LEU A 93 -10.46 17.57 8.14
C LEU A 93 -9.46 18.52 8.81
N ILE A 94 -8.79 19.37 8.04
CA ILE A 94 -7.88 20.40 8.57
C ILE A 94 -8.63 21.33 9.54
N GLU A 95 -9.83 21.78 9.18
CA GLU A 95 -10.64 22.63 10.05
C GLU A 95 -11.10 21.90 11.33
N LYS A 96 -11.48 20.62 11.22
CA LYS A 96 -11.84 19.77 12.37
C LYS A 96 -10.65 19.60 13.33
N MET A 97 -9.44 19.42 12.79
CA MET A 97 -8.20 19.34 13.57
C MET A 97 -7.85 20.66 14.27
N LYS A 98 -7.95 21.79 13.57
CA LYS A 98 -7.72 23.13 14.18
C LYS A 98 -8.63 23.35 15.38
N ARG A 99 -9.93 23.06 15.24
CA ARG A 99 -10.91 23.16 16.34
C ARG A 99 -10.55 22.26 17.52
N LYS A 100 -10.24 20.98 17.29
CA LYS A 100 -9.80 20.04 18.35
C LYS A 100 -8.58 20.55 19.13
N ARG A 101 -7.63 21.20 18.44
CA ARG A 101 -6.41 21.75 19.05
C ARG A 101 -6.71 22.97 19.91
N SER A 102 -7.65 23.82 19.50
CA SER A 102 -8.14 24.97 20.27
C SER A 102 -8.80 24.56 21.59
N PHE A 103 -9.51 23.42 21.63
CA PHE A 103 -10.17 22.92 22.84
C PHE A 103 -9.23 22.24 23.85
N LYS A 104 -8.03 21.81 23.43
CA LYS A 104 -7.00 21.26 24.34
C LYS A 104 -6.14 22.34 25.04
N ALA A 105 -6.30 23.60 24.66
CA ALA A 105 -5.52 24.72 25.17
C ALA A 105 -6.21 25.50 26.32
N VAL A 106 -7.24 24.92 26.94
CA VAL A 106 -7.97 25.47 28.10
C VAL A 106 -7.74 24.58 29.31
#